data_AF-A0A9X2XRR3-F1
#
_entry.id   AF-A0A9X2XRR3-F1
#
_cell.length_a   1.000
_cell.length_b   1.000
_cell.length_c   1.000
_cell.angle_alpha   90.00
_cell.angle_beta   90.00
_cell.angle_gamma   90.00
#
_symmetry.space_group_name_H-M   'P 1'
#
loop_
_entity.id
_entity.type
_entity.pdbx_description
1 polymer ?
#
loop_
_entity_poly.entity_id
_entity_poly.type
_entity_poly.pdbx_seq_one_letter_code
_entity_poly.pdbx_strand_id
1 'polypeptide(L)'
;MSTITADYASQAPAKATSQVERVISILRWTYGLVPIAAGADKFLHLLTDWDQYLAPAVTDIIPLQPHTFMSIVGIIEIVAGIVLLIKPKIGSIIVSLWLIGIAINLLLTGKYFDIAVRDIVMAIGAFSLYMLLSDTRYHE
;
A
#
# COMPACT_ATOMS: atom_id res chain seq x y z
N MET A 1 4.54 49.18 37.41
CA MET A 1 5.66 48.26 37.11
C MET A 1 5.15 46.83 37.30
N SER A 2 4.34 46.31 36.36
CA SER A 2 3.72 44.98 36.46
C SER A 2 3.17 44.44 35.12
N THR A 3 3.84 44.72 34.00
CA THR A 3 3.30 44.37 32.66
C THR A 3 4.34 43.76 31.73
N ILE A 4 5.23 42.89 32.25
CA ILE A 4 6.21 42.17 31.42
C ILE A 4 6.17 40.65 31.63
N THR A 5 5.52 40.14 32.68
CA THR A 5 5.64 38.71 33.06
C THR A 5 4.53 37.80 32.53
N ALA A 6 3.46 38.31 31.90
CA ALA A 6 2.31 37.48 31.50
C ALA A 6 2.40 36.93 30.06
N ASP A 7 3.25 37.50 29.20
CA ASP A 7 3.22 37.21 27.75
C ASP A 7 4.15 36.05 27.32
N TYR A 8 5.02 35.57 28.21
CA TYR A 8 5.91 34.42 27.93
C TYR A 8 5.25 33.05 28.17
N ALA A 9 4.07 33.02 28.80
CA ALA A 9 3.43 31.77 29.22
C ALA A 9 2.51 31.12 28.17
N SER A 10 2.31 31.73 26.99
CA SER A 10 1.21 31.34 26.09
C SER A 10 1.62 30.93 24.67
N GLN A 11 2.90 30.71 24.38
CA GLN A 11 3.33 30.15 23.08
C GLN A 11 4.17 28.90 23.28
N ALA A 12 3.51 27.80 23.66
CA ALA A 12 4.06 26.48 23.34
C ALA A 12 4.15 26.40 21.80
N PRO A 13 5.34 26.20 21.20
CA PRO A 13 5.43 26.08 19.76
C PRO A 13 4.60 24.88 19.33
N ALA A 14 3.68 25.08 18.37
CA ALA A 14 2.98 23.97 17.73
C ALA A 14 4.02 22.92 17.31
N LYS A 15 3.90 21.68 17.81
CA LYS A 15 4.86 20.60 17.56
C LYS A 15 5.03 20.44 16.05
N ALA A 16 6.15 20.90 15.51
CA ALA A 16 6.44 20.81 14.09
C ALA A 16 6.44 19.33 13.68
N THR A 17 5.64 18.97 12.67
CA THR A 17 5.55 17.60 12.16
C THR A 17 6.93 17.12 11.77
N SER A 18 7.41 16.02 12.38
CA SER A 18 8.74 15.50 12.09
C SER A 18 8.84 15.03 10.63
N GLN A 19 10.05 15.00 10.08
CA GLN A 19 10.24 14.47 8.72
C GLN A 19 9.76 13.01 8.62
N VAL A 20 9.87 12.23 9.70
CA VAL A 20 9.36 10.86 9.78
C VAL A 20 7.84 10.82 9.67
N GLU A 21 7.12 11.66 10.40
CA GLU A 21 5.65 11.77 10.32
C GLU A 21 5.19 12.15 8.91
N ARG A 22 5.92 13.04 8.22
CA ARG A 22 5.64 13.39 6.81
C ARG A 22 5.83 12.20 5.88
N VAL A 23 6.95 11.48 6.00
CA VAL A 23 7.22 10.28 5.20
C VAL A 23 6.17 9.20 5.44
N ILE A 24 5.77 8.96 6.69
CA ILE A 24 4.68 8.04 7.03
C ILE A 24 3.39 8.45 6.34
N SER A 25 3.04 9.74 6.36
CA SER A 25 1.83 10.23 5.70
C SER A 25 1.86 10.00 4.19
N ILE A 26 2.98 10.34 3.53
CA ILE A 26 3.15 10.12 2.09
C ILE A 26 3.02 8.63 1.74
N LEU A 27 3.74 7.77 2.45
CA LEU A 27 3.69 6.32 2.22
C LEU A 27 2.28 5.76 2.47
N ARG A 28 1.58 6.23 3.52
CA ARG A 28 0.19 5.82 3.81
C ARG A 28 -0.73 6.15 2.64
N TRP A 29 -0.65 7.36 2.09
CA TRP A 29 -1.49 7.75 0.97
C TRP A 29 -1.12 7.01 -0.30
N THR A 30 0.16 6.90 -0.63
CA THR A 30 0.63 6.19 -1.82
C THR A 30 0.21 4.71 -1.79
N TYR A 31 0.55 3.98 -0.73
CA TYR A 31 0.25 2.55 -0.63
C TYR A 31 -1.21 2.26 -0.30
N GLY A 32 -1.98 3.25 0.12
CA GLY A 32 -3.43 3.12 0.27
C GLY A 32 -4.17 3.32 -1.04
N LEU A 33 -3.82 4.36 -1.81
CA LEU A 33 -4.53 4.74 -3.03
C LEU A 33 -4.14 3.87 -4.24
N VAL A 34 -2.87 3.48 -4.37
CA VAL A 34 -2.40 2.69 -5.52
C VAL A 34 -3.14 1.35 -5.63
N PRO A 35 -3.28 0.52 -4.57
CA PRO A 35 -4.06 -0.71 -4.66
C PRO A 35 -5.55 -0.49 -4.95
N ILE A 36 -6.14 0.61 -4.45
CA ILE A 36 -7.54 0.94 -4.75
C ILE A 36 -7.70 1.24 -6.24
N ALA A 37 -6.81 2.06 -6.80
CA ALA A 37 -6.83 2.38 -8.22
C ALA A 37 -6.57 1.13 -9.10
N ALA A 38 -5.57 0.32 -8.76
CA ALA A 38 -5.25 -0.91 -9.48
C ALA A 38 -6.39 -1.94 -9.41
N GLY A 39 -7.05 -2.06 -8.25
CA GLY A 39 -8.18 -2.96 -8.08
C GLY A 39 -9.43 -2.48 -8.81
N ALA A 40 -9.70 -1.17 -8.82
CA ALA A 40 -10.79 -0.59 -9.61
C ALA A 40 -10.56 -0.76 -11.12
N ASP A 41 -9.32 -0.61 -11.58
CA ASP A 41 -8.98 -0.77 -13.00
C ASP A 41 -9.18 -2.21 -13.51
N LYS A 42 -9.14 -3.23 -12.64
CA LYS A 42 -9.47 -4.62 -13.01
C LYS A 42 -10.91 -4.83 -13.45
N PHE A 43 -11.81 -3.90 -13.16
CA PHE A 43 -13.19 -3.91 -13.65
C PHE A 43 -13.39 -3.04 -14.89
N LEU A 44 -12.59 -1.97 -15.00
CA LEU A 44 -12.77 -0.94 -16.03
C LEU A 44 -11.86 -1.16 -17.24
N HIS A 45 -10.76 -1.89 -17.07
CA HIS A 45 -9.73 -2.14 -18.08
C HIS A 45 -9.23 -0.87 -18.78
N LEU A 46 -9.08 0.24 -18.04
CA LEU A 46 -8.66 1.52 -18.63
C LEU A 46 -7.16 1.59 -18.82
N LEU A 47 -6.37 1.01 -17.91
CA LEU A 47 -4.91 0.99 -18.03
C LEU A 47 -4.41 -0.22 -18.84
N THR A 48 -5.01 -1.39 -18.62
CA THR A 48 -4.63 -2.63 -19.30
C THR A 48 -5.73 -3.70 -19.20
N ASP A 49 -5.65 -4.71 -20.07
CA ASP A 49 -6.38 -5.96 -19.87
C ASP A 49 -5.66 -6.76 -18.78
N TRP A 50 -6.33 -7.01 -17.66
CA TRP A 50 -5.71 -7.63 -16.49
C TRP A 50 -5.70 -9.15 -16.56
N ASP A 51 -6.57 -9.74 -17.38
CA ASP A 51 -6.75 -11.19 -17.47
C ASP A 51 -5.51 -11.88 -18.05
N GLN A 52 -4.73 -11.17 -18.86
CA GLN A 52 -3.48 -11.67 -19.46
C GLN A 52 -2.33 -11.89 -18.47
N TYR A 53 -2.38 -11.29 -17.27
CA TYR A 53 -1.31 -11.38 -16.27
C TYR A 53 -1.45 -12.59 -15.34
N LEU A 54 -2.53 -13.37 -15.49
CA LEU A 54 -2.74 -14.56 -14.69
C LEU A 54 -1.83 -15.70 -15.19
N ALA A 55 -1.08 -16.33 -14.29
CA ALA A 55 -0.22 -17.45 -14.66
C ALA A 55 -1.06 -18.64 -15.16
N PRO A 56 -0.66 -19.32 -16.25
CA PRO A 56 -1.37 -20.51 -16.75
C PRO A 56 -1.56 -21.58 -15.67
N ALA A 57 -0.57 -21.75 -14.80
CA ALA A 57 -0.65 -22.68 -13.66
C ALA A 57 -1.79 -22.35 -12.68
N VAL A 58 -2.19 -21.08 -12.55
CA VAL A 58 -3.30 -20.66 -11.68
C VAL A 58 -4.64 -20.90 -12.37
N THR A 59 -4.74 -20.63 -13.67
CA THR A 59 -5.95 -20.92 -14.46
C THR A 59 -6.24 -22.41 -14.59
N ASP A 60 -5.21 -23.27 -14.56
CA ASP A 60 -5.38 -24.72 -14.68
C ASP A 60 -5.89 -25.38 -13.37
N ILE A 61 -5.69 -24.73 -12.23
CA ILE A 61 -6.08 -25.24 -10.90
C ILE A 61 -7.46 -24.70 -10.48
N ILE A 62 -7.79 -23.47 -10.87
CA ILE A 62 -9.00 -22.80 -10.43
C ILE A 62 -10.09 -22.95 -11.50
N PRO A 63 -11.25 -23.58 -11.19
CA PRO A 63 -12.35 -23.76 -12.14
C PRO A 63 -13.18 -22.46 -12.29
N LEU A 64 -12.52 -21.32 -12.43
CA LEU A 64 -13.14 -20.01 -12.65
C LEU A 64 -12.60 -19.39 -13.93
N GLN A 65 -13.43 -18.58 -14.59
CA GLN A 65 -12.98 -17.79 -15.72
C GLN A 65 -11.92 -16.77 -15.26
N PRO A 66 -10.86 -16.50 -16.06
CA PRO A 66 -9.81 -15.53 -15.72
C PRO A 66 -10.38 -14.18 -15.29
N HIS A 67 -11.36 -13.68 -16.04
CA HIS A 67 -12.04 -12.42 -15.74
C HIS A 67 -12.71 -12.38 -14.35
N THR A 68 -13.39 -13.48 -13.97
CA THR A 68 -14.02 -13.59 -12.65
C THR A 68 -12.98 -13.63 -11.54
N PHE A 69 -11.86 -14.33 -11.77
CA PHE A 69 -10.76 -14.37 -10.81
C PHE A 69 -10.14 -12.98 -10.64
N MET A 70 -9.84 -12.28 -11.74
CA MET A 70 -9.27 -10.93 -11.70
C MET A 70 -10.22 -9.92 -11.06
N SER A 71 -11.52 -10.07 -11.26
CA SER A 71 -12.53 -9.28 -10.54
C SER A 71 -12.43 -9.48 -9.02
N ILE A 72 -12.29 -10.73 -8.54
CA ILE A 72 -12.11 -11.02 -7.11
C ILE A 72 -10.80 -10.41 -6.59
N VAL A 73 -9.70 -10.56 -7.33
CA VAL A 73 -8.41 -9.93 -7.00
C VAL A 73 -8.58 -8.41 -6.85
N GLY A 74 -9.31 -7.77 -7.76
CA GLY A 74 -9.59 -6.33 -7.70
C GLY A 74 -10.34 -5.91 -6.43
N ILE A 75 -11.34 -6.68 -5.98
CA ILE A 75 -12.01 -6.42 -4.69
C ILE A 75 -11.01 -6.49 -3.54
N ILE A 76 -10.15 -7.52 -3.52
CA ILE A 76 -9.19 -7.72 -2.42
C ILE A 76 -8.19 -6.58 -2.37
N GLU A 77 -7.69 -6.09 -3.51
CA GLU A 77 -6.76 -4.95 -3.57
C GLU A 77 -7.41 -3.65 -3.05
N ILE A 78 -8.67 -3.39 -3.43
CA ILE A 78 -9.42 -2.24 -2.91
C ILE A 78 -9.55 -2.33 -1.39
N VAL A 79 -9.94 -3.50 -0.88
CA VAL A 79 -10.07 -3.73 0.56
C VAL A 79 -8.73 -3.56 1.27
N ALA A 80 -7.65 -4.10 0.71
CA ALA A 80 -6.30 -3.97 1.27
C ALA A 80 -5.85 -2.49 1.35
N GLY A 81 -6.09 -1.72 0.28
CA GLY A 81 -5.80 -0.28 0.25
C GLY A 81 -6.62 0.50 1.28
N ILE A 82 -7.92 0.22 1.41
CA ILE A 82 -8.79 0.81 2.44
C ILE A 82 -8.29 0.45 3.85
N VAL A 83 -7.95 -0.81 4.09
CA VAL A 83 -7.40 -1.26 5.39
C VAL A 83 -6.10 -0.53 5.71
N LEU A 84 -5.23 -0.28 4.73
CA LEU A 84 -4.02 0.53 4.93
C LEU A 84 -4.36 1.98 5.27
N LEU A 85 -5.32 2.59 4.58
CA LEU A 85 -5.73 3.95 4.91
C LEU A 85 -6.30 4.06 6.33
N ILE A 86 -7.07 3.07 6.80
CA ILE A 86 -7.70 3.11 8.14
C ILE A 86 -6.75 2.65 9.25
N LYS A 87 -6.02 1.56 9.01
CA LYS A 87 -5.06 0.93 9.96
C LYS A 87 -3.69 0.76 9.28
N PRO A 88 -2.90 1.84 9.13
CA PRO A 88 -1.67 1.85 8.34
C PRO A 88 -0.70 0.74 8.70
N LYS A 89 -0.53 0.43 9.99
CA LYS A 89 0.41 -0.59 10.44
C LYS A 89 0.05 -2.00 9.94
N ILE A 90 -1.21 -2.39 10.05
CA ILE A 90 -1.65 -3.73 9.62
C ILE A 90 -1.81 -3.74 8.10
N GLY A 91 -2.36 -2.69 7.52
CA GLY A 91 -2.53 -2.63 6.07
C GLY A 91 -1.20 -2.58 5.31
N SER A 92 -0.15 -1.97 5.84
CA SER A 92 1.16 -1.92 5.19
C SER A 92 1.81 -3.31 5.05
N ILE A 93 1.67 -4.17 6.06
CA ILE A 93 2.14 -5.57 5.94
C ILE A 93 1.24 -6.38 4.99
N ILE A 94 -0.08 -6.17 5.01
CA ILE A 94 -1.01 -6.83 4.09
C ILE A 94 -0.66 -6.47 2.63
N VAL A 95 -0.55 -5.18 2.32
CA VAL A 95 -0.21 -4.70 0.96
C VAL A 95 1.16 -5.21 0.52
N SER A 96 2.15 -5.22 1.41
CA SER A 96 3.49 -5.75 1.10
C SER A 96 3.44 -7.23 0.71
N LEU A 97 2.80 -8.08 1.53
CA LEU A 97 2.67 -9.50 1.23
C LEU A 97 1.84 -9.77 -0.03
N TRP A 98 0.80 -8.98 -0.25
CA TRP A 98 -0.04 -9.08 -1.45
C TRP A 98 0.77 -8.79 -2.73
N LEU A 99 1.55 -7.70 -2.73
CA LEU A 99 2.43 -7.34 -3.85
C LEU A 99 3.50 -8.41 -4.12
N ILE A 100 4.06 -9.03 -3.08
CA ILE A 100 4.97 -10.17 -3.25
C ILE A 100 4.24 -11.34 -3.92
N GLY A 101 3.01 -11.63 -3.51
CA GLY A 101 2.18 -12.66 -4.15
C GLY A 101 1.95 -12.39 -5.64
N ILE A 102 1.62 -11.14 -6.01
CA ILE A 102 1.46 -10.73 -7.40
C ILE A 102 2.78 -10.90 -8.17
N ALA A 103 3.89 -10.44 -7.61
CA ALA A 103 5.20 -10.58 -8.24
C ALA A 103 5.55 -12.05 -8.49
N ILE A 104 5.30 -12.94 -7.52
CA ILE A 104 5.51 -14.39 -7.68
C ILE A 104 4.61 -14.94 -8.80
N ASN A 105 3.33 -14.58 -8.84
CA ASN A 105 2.44 -14.97 -9.94
C ASN A 105 3.02 -14.54 -11.30
N LEU A 106 3.49 -13.30 -11.42
CA LEU A 106 4.09 -12.80 -12.65
C LEU A 106 5.35 -13.60 -13.04
N LEU A 107 6.22 -13.92 -12.09
CA LEU A 107 7.39 -14.78 -12.33
C LEU A 107 6.99 -16.17 -12.87
N LEU A 108 5.92 -16.75 -12.33
CA LEU A 108 5.39 -18.05 -12.75
C LEU A 108 4.77 -18.02 -14.15
N THR A 109 4.35 -16.86 -14.66
CA THR A 109 3.89 -16.73 -16.06
C THR A 109 5.03 -16.93 -17.07
N GLY A 110 6.30 -16.79 -16.64
CA GLY A 110 7.47 -16.77 -17.52
C GLY A 110 7.57 -15.51 -18.39
N LYS A 111 6.74 -14.50 -18.12
CA LYS A 111 6.65 -13.21 -18.81
C LYS A 111 6.57 -12.07 -17.77
N TYR A 112 6.76 -10.82 -18.18
CA TYR A 112 6.59 -9.63 -17.33
C TYR A 112 7.53 -9.51 -16.10
N PHE A 113 8.78 -9.97 -16.24
CA PHE A 113 9.80 -9.88 -15.17
C PHE A 113 10.07 -8.45 -14.70
N ASP A 114 9.96 -7.48 -15.61
CA ASP A 114 10.09 -6.04 -15.32
C ASP A 114 8.99 -5.53 -14.38
N ILE A 115 7.75 -6.00 -14.57
CA ILE A 115 6.62 -5.68 -13.68
C ILE A 115 6.81 -6.38 -12.33
N ALA A 116 7.23 -7.65 -12.32
CA ALA A 116 7.47 -8.39 -11.08
C ALA A 116 8.51 -7.70 -10.19
N VAL A 117 9.62 -7.20 -10.76
CA VAL A 117 10.64 -6.46 -10.01
C VAL A 117 10.08 -5.15 -9.45
N ARG A 118 9.23 -4.44 -10.20
CA ARG A 118 8.57 -3.22 -9.72
C ARG A 118 7.67 -3.50 -8.53
N ASP A 119 6.90 -4.57 -8.58
CA ASP A 119 6.01 -4.96 -7.49
C ASP A 119 6.79 -5.35 -6.23
N ILE A 120 7.95 -6.00 -6.37
CA ILE A 120 8.86 -6.27 -5.24
C ILE A 120 9.36 -4.96 -4.62
N VAL A 121 9.77 -3.99 -5.43
CA VAL A 121 10.23 -2.69 -4.90
C VAL A 121 9.10 -1.97 -4.16
N MET A 122 7.88 -1.99 -4.71
CA MET A 122 6.70 -1.45 -4.02
C MET A 122 6.39 -2.21 -2.72
N ALA A 123 6.53 -3.53 -2.71
CA ALA A 123 6.34 -4.34 -1.51
C ALA A 123 7.33 -3.97 -0.40
N ILE A 124 8.59 -3.72 -0.76
CA ILE A 124 9.63 -3.25 0.18
C ILE A 124 9.27 -1.86 0.73
N GLY A 125 8.77 -0.96 -0.10
CA GLY A 125 8.34 0.37 0.37
C GLY A 125 7.13 0.31 1.30
N ALA A 126 6.15 -0.56 1.04
CA ALA A 126 5.05 -0.84 1.96
C ALA A 126 5.54 -1.46 3.28
N PHE A 127 6.50 -2.39 3.23
CA PHE A 127 7.12 -2.95 4.42
C PHE A 127 7.93 -1.90 5.22
N SER A 128 8.58 -0.96 4.53
CA SER A 128 9.29 0.14 5.17
C SER A 128 8.32 1.03 5.96
N LEU A 129 7.11 1.27 5.46
CA LEU A 129 6.05 1.95 6.22
C LEU A 129 5.69 1.18 7.51
N TYR A 130 5.58 -0.16 7.44
CA TYR A 130 5.34 -0.99 8.62
C TYR A 130 6.45 -0.82 9.67
N MET A 131 7.71 -0.79 9.24
CA MET A 131 8.86 -0.60 10.12
C MET A 131 8.81 0.79 10.79
N LEU A 132 8.58 1.85 10.02
CA LEU A 132 8.49 3.23 10.54
C LEU A 132 7.37 3.37 11.59
N LEU A 133 6.21 2.77 11.34
CA LEU A 133 5.06 2.77 12.26
C LEU A 133 5.27 1.89 13.50
N SER A 134 6.23 0.97 13.45
CA SER A 134 6.57 0.11 14.58
C SER A 134 7.57 0.78 15.52
N ASP A 135 8.49 1.56 14.96
CA ASP A 135 9.53 2.30 15.69
C ASP A 135 8.97 3.51 16.44
N THR A 136 7.95 4.18 15.88
CA THR A 136 7.32 5.37 16.52
C THR A 136 6.65 5.09 17.86
N ARG A 137 6.45 3.81 18.23
CA ARG A 137 5.89 3.41 19.54
C ARG A 137 6.92 3.27 20.67
N TYR A 138 8.21 3.53 20.42
CA TYR A 138 9.27 3.45 21.45
C TYR A 138 9.49 4.78 22.21
N HIS A 139 8.70 5.82 21.94
CA HIS A 139 8.79 7.13 22.59
C HIS A 139 7.53 7.53 23.39
N GLU A 140 6.67 6.58 23.72
CA GLU A 140 5.57 6.72 24.71
C GLU A 140 5.89 5.86 25.95
#